data_AF-A0A838R1Y1-F1
#
_entry.id   AF-A0A838R1Y1-F1
#
_cell.length_a   1.000
_cell.length_b   1.000
_cell.length_c   1.000
_cell.angle_alpha   90.00
_cell.angle_beta   90.00
_cell.angle_gamma   90.00
#
_symmetry.space_group_name_H-M   'P 1'
#
loop_
_entity.id
_entity.type
_entity.pdbx_description
1 polymer ?
#
loop_
_entity_poly.entity_id
_entity_poly.type
_entity_poly.pdbx_seq_one_letter_code
_entity_poly.pdbx_strand_id
1 'polypeptide(L)'
;MDGDPMLNNNYPRQIFLTGRNILCESTEDRTLLMEAKVLAETPASVLDFTVGRLHLIKDACQRYSLGAAQRVIKRAIDSAGRQ
;
A
#
# COMPACT_ATOMS: atom_id res chain seq x y z
N MET A 1 -34.98 -10.46 8.37
CA MET A 1 -33.63 -10.13 8.86
C MET A 1 -32.77 -9.95 7.64
N ASP A 2 -32.55 -8.67 7.33
CA ASP A 2 -31.30 -8.08 6.87
C ASP A 2 -30.65 -8.73 5.65
N GLY A 3 -30.97 -8.16 4.49
CA GLY A 3 -30.35 -8.49 3.22
C GLY A 3 -28.83 -8.32 3.29
N ASP A 4 -28.13 -9.39 2.95
CA ASP A 4 -26.72 -9.36 2.62
C ASP A 4 -26.53 -8.40 1.44
N PRO A 5 -25.87 -7.23 1.61
CA PRO A 5 -25.40 -6.51 0.44
C PRO A 5 -24.27 -7.37 -0.12
N MET A 6 -24.58 -8.13 -1.18
CA MET A 6 -23.59 -8.74 -2.04
C MET A 6 -22.53 -7.68 -2.31
N LEU A 7 -21.37 -7.91 -1.69
CA LEU A 7 -20.18 -7.09 -1.80
C LEU A 7 -20.04 -6.74 -3.28
N ASN A 8 -20.27 -5.46 -3.58
CA ASN A 8 -20.08 -4.88 -4.89
C ASN A 8 -18.57 -4.89 -5.16
N ASN A 9 -18.05 -6.09 -5.45
CA ASN A 9 -16.64 -6.44 -5.44
C ASN A 9 -15.95 -6.07 -6.77
N ASN A 10 -16.55 -5.08 -7.46
CA ASN A 10 -16.19 -4.64 -8.80
C ASN A 10 -15.43 -3.31 -8.77
N TYR A 11 -14.70 -3.04 -7.69
CA TYR A 11 -13.57 -2.13 -7.81
C TYR A 11 -12.49 -2.87 -8.57
N PRO A 12 -11.88 -2.27 -9.61
CA PRO A 12 -10.73 -2.89 -10.25
C PRO A 12 -9.71 -3.12 -9.14
N ARG A 13 -9.54 -4.38 -8.74
CA ARG A 13 -8.48 -4.77 -7.81
C ARG A 13 -7.11 -4.54 -8.43
N GLN A 14 -7.05 -4.03 -9.66
CA GLN A 14 -5.84 -3.63 -10.31
C GLN A 14 -5.37 -2.24 -9.86
N ILE A 15 -4.08 -2.17 -9.53
CA ILE A 15 -3.35 -0.93 -9.33
C ILE A 15 -2.09 -0.93 -10.19
N PHE A 16 -1.77 0.23 -10.77
CA PHE A 16 -0.51 0.43 -11.45
C PHE A 16 0.52 1.02 -10.48
N LEU A 17 1.54 0.23 -10.13
CA LEU A 17 2.62 0.63 -9.24
C LEU A 17 3.96 0.24 -9.85
N THR A 18 4.95 1.14 -9.79
CA THR A 18 6.33 0.87 -10.24
C THR A 18 6.43 0.34 -11.69
N GLY A 19 5.53 0.79 -12.58
CA GLY A 19 5.50 0.33 -13.97
C GLY A 19 4.78 -1.01 -14.19
N ARG A 20 4.09 -1.56 -13.19
CA ARG A 20 3.41 -2.86 -13.26
C ARG A 20 1.95 -2.75 -12.86
N ASN A 21 1.08 -3.47 -13.55
CA ASN A 21 -0.29 -3.72 -13.13
C ASN A 21 -0.31 -4.89 -12.14
N ILE A 22 -0.80 -4.63 -10.94
CA ILE A 22 -0.88 -5.60 -9.84
C ILE A 22 -2.35 -5.86 -9.58
N LEU A 23 -2.76 -7.11 -9.63
CA LEU A 23 -4.08 -7.53 -9.19
C LEU A 23 -4.04 -7.83 -7.69
N CYS A 24 -4.65 -6.96 -6.90
CA CYS A 24 -4.79 -7.15 -5.46
C CYS A 24 -5.77 -8.29 -5.17
N GLU A 25 -5.43 -9.12 -4.20
CA GLU A 25 -6.30 -10.19 -3.69
C GLU A 25 -7.49 -9.57 -2.94
N SER A 26 -7.25 -8.50 -2.18
CA SER A 26 -8.21 -7.83 -1.30
C SER A 26 -8.23 -6.31 -1.48
N THR A 27 -9.34 -5.68 -1.06
CA THR A 27 -9.48 -4.21 -1.00
C THR A 27 -8.47 -3.59 -0.04
N GLU A 28 -8.14 -4.27 1.05
CA GLU A 28 -7.14 -3.81 2.01
C GLU A 28 -5.74 -3.73 1.38
N ASP A 29 -5.32 -4.79 0.65
CA ASP A 29 -4.06 -4.78 -0.09
C ASP A 29 -4.01 -3.65 -1.12
N ARG A 30 -5.12 -3.39 -1.82
CA ARG A 30 -5.22 -2.26 -2.74
C ARG A 30 -4.98 -0.93 -2.03
N THR A 31 -5.57 -0.72 -0.85
CA THR A 31 -5.35 0.50 -0.07
C THR A 31 -3.88 0.63 0.32
N LEU A 32 -3.25 -0.43 0.83
CA LEU A 32 -1.83 -0.44 1.20
C LEU A 32 -0.91 -0.15 0.00
N LEU A 33 -1.19 -0.74 -1.16
CA LEU A 33 -0.43 -0.50 -2.39
C LEU A 33 -0.65 0.91 -2.95
N MET A 34 -1.84 1.48 -2.76
CA MET A 34 -2.14 2.85 -3.16
C MET A 34 -1.41 3.85 -2.26
N GLU A 35 -1.34 3.60 -0.96
CA GLU A 35 -0.49 4.33 -0.03
C GLU A 35 0.99 4.18 -0.40
N ALA A 36 1.44 2.99 -0.80
CA ALA A 36 2.80 2.78 -1.31
C ALA A 36 3.10 3.64 -2.55
N LYS A 37 2.13 3.82 -3.44
CA LYS A 37 2.24 4.70 -4.60
C LYS A 37 2.42 6.15 -4.16
N VAL A 38 1.58 6.63 -3.26
CA VAL A 38 1.66 7.98 -2.72
C VAL A 38 3.01 8.22 -2.06
N LEU A 39 3.54 7.25 -1.30
CA LEU A 39 4.88 7.36 -0.69
C LEU A 39 6.03 7.33 -1.71
N ALA A 40 5.84 6.63 -2.83
CA ALA A 40 6.80 6.63 -3.93
C ALA A 40 6.80 7.94 -4.73
N GLU A 41 5.64 8.56 -4.91
CA GLU A 41 5.48 9.86 -5.60
C GLU A 41 5.82 11.03 -4.66
N THR A 42 5.45 10.92 -3.39
CA THR A 42 5.53 11.96 -2.36
C THR A 42 6.13 11.38 -1.07
N PRO A 43 7.47 11.33 -0.95
CA PRO A 43 8.13 10.79 0.24
C PRO A 43 7.84 11.61 1.52
N ALA A 44 7.46 12.88 1.38
CA ALA A 44 7.05 13.74 2.52
C ALA A 44 5.77 13.26 3.21
N SER A 45 4.88 12.56 2.48
CA SER A 45 3.64 12.01 3.04
C SER A 45 3.89 10.91 4.08
N VAL A 46 5.13 10.44 4.25
CA VAL A 46 5.49 9.49 5.32
C VAL A 46 5.10 9.99 6.70
N LEU A 47 5.10 11.31 6.91
CA LEU A 47 4.73 11.93 8.19
C LEU A 47 3.25 11.77 8.51
N ASP A 48 2.41 11.54 7.50
CA ASP A 48 0.98 11.31 7.65
C ASP A 48 0.66 9.85 8.04
N PHE A 49 1.65 8.95 7.98
CA PHE A 49 1.48 7.54 8.31
C PHE A 49 2.17 7.18 9.61
N THR A 50 1.52 6.33 10.41
CA THR A 50 2.16 5.74 11.58
C THR A 50 3.20 4.70 11.16
N VAL A 51 4.23 4.50 11.99
CA VAL A 51 5.26 3.46 11.75
C VAL A 51 4.62 2.08 11.56
N GLY A 52 3.60 1.74 12.35
CA GLY A 52 2.83 0.50 12.18
C GLY A 52 2.18 0.39 10.81
N ARG A 53 1.62 1.49 10.28
CA ARG A 53 1.02 1.52 8.94
C ARG A 53 2.08 1.36 7.85
N LEU A 54 3.25 1.98 8.00
CA LEU A 54 4.37 1.82 7.05
C LEU A 54 4.87 0.36 7.00
N HIS A 55 4.87 -0.35 8.14
CA HIS A 55 5.17 -1.78 8.17
C HIS A 55 4.15 -2.60 7.39
N LEU A 56 2.85 -2.33 7.55
CA LEU A 56 1.80 -3.00 6.76
C LEU A 56 1.97 -2.76 5.26
N ILE A 57 2.28 -1.52 4.86
CA ILE A 57 2.52 -1.17 3.45
C ILE A 57 3.74 -1.92 2.92
N LYS A 58 4.82 -2.02 3.71
CA LYS A 58 6.03 -2.78 3.34
C LYS A 58 5.71 -4.26 3.14
N ASP A 59 4.93 -4.86 4.03
CA ASP A 59 4.56 -6.28 3.95
C ASP A 59 3.66 -6.55 2.72
N ALA A 60 2.71 -5.66 2.42
CA ALA A 60 1.95 -5.72 1.18
C ALA A 60 2.86 -5.62 -0.04
N CYS A 61 3.78 -4.66 -0.09
CA CYS A 61 4.76 -4.55 -1.19
C CYS A 61 5.59 -5.83 -1.35
N GLN A 62 5.95 -6.49 -0.25
CA GLN A 62 6.70 -7.74 -0.29
C GLN A 62 5.86 -8.90 -0.85
N ARG A 63 4.59 -9.02 -0.45
CA ARG A 63 3.65 -10.04 -0.99
C ARG A 63 3.51 -9.95 -2.50
N TYR A 64 3.44 -8.74 -3.05
CA TYR A 64 3.31 -8.50 -4.49
C TYR A 64 4.65 -8.34 -5.22
N SER A 65 5.78 -8.66 -4.59
CA SER A 65 7.13 -8.60 -5.17
C SER A 65 7.53 -7.22 -5.72
N LEU A 66 7.16 -6.16 -5.01
CA LEU A 66 7.37 -4.75 -5.39
C LEU A 66 8.64 -4.19 -4.75
N GLY A 67 9.79 -4.76 -5.10
CA GLY A 67 11.06 -4.45 -4.47
C GLY A 67 11.46 -2.95 -4.54
N ALA A 68 11.06 -2.24 -5.60
CA ALA A 68 11.31 -0.80 -5.71
C ALA A 68 10.50 0.00 -4.67
N ALA A 69 9.20 -0.26 -4.55
CA ALA A 69 8.33 0.36 -3.55
C ALA A 69 8.79 -0.01 -2.13
N GLN A 70 9.14 -1.28 -1.89
CA GLN A 70 9.64 -1.74 -0.60
C GLN A 70 10.89 -0.97 -0.14
N ARG A 71 11.81 -0.63 -1.05
CA ARG A 71 12.99 0.18 -0.72
C ARG A 71 12.62 1.60 -0.33
N VAL A 72 11.65 2.21 -1.01
CA VAL A 72 11.14 3.54 -0.66
C VAL A 72 10.51 3.52 0.74
N ILE A 73 9.60 2.58 1.00
CA ILE A 73 8.95 2.43 2.30
C ILE A 73 9.96 2.16 3.41
N LYS A 74 10.97 1.32 3.16
CA LYS A 74 12.04 1.05 4.14
C LYS A 74 12.80 2.32 4.52
N ARG A 75 13.12 3.18 3.54
CA ARG A 75 13.74 4.50 3.82
C ARG A 75 12.79 5.38 4.61
N ALA A 76 11.51 5.37 4.27
CA ALA A 76 10.47 6.12 4.97
C ALA A 76 10.39 5.72 6.46
N ILE A 77 10.41 4.42 6.77
CA ILE A 77 10.44 3.90 8.14
C ILE A 77 11.72 4.33 8.88
N ASP A 78 12.89 4.22 8.23
CA ASP A 78 14.18 4.65 8.81
C ASP A 78 14.18 6.14 9.15
N SER A 79 13.60 6.97 8.29
CA SER A 79 13.42 8.41 8.52
C SER A 79 12.47 8.70 9.69
N ALA A 80 11.36 7.95 9.79
CA ALA A 80 10.37 8.14 10.85
C ALA A 80 10.90 7.74 12.24
N GLY A 81 11.81 6.75 12.31
CA GLY A 81 12.39 6.27 13.56
C GLY A 81 13.51 7.15 14.14
N ARG A 82 13.95 8.21 13.45
CA ARG A 82 14.98 9.16 13.93
C ARG A 82 14.41 10.47 14.51
N GLN A 83 13.08 10.59 14.63
CA GLN A 83 12.43 11.73 15.28
C GLN A 83 12.21 11.48 16.77
#